data_AF-V6S876-F1
#
_entry.id   AF-V6S876-F1
#
_cell.length_a   1.000
_cell.length_b   1.000
_cell.length_c   1.000
_cell.angle_alpha   90.00
_cell.angle_beta   90.00
_cell.angle_gamma   90.00
#
_symmetry.space_group_name_H-M   'P 1'
#
loop_
_entity.id
_entity.type
_entity.pdbx_description
1 polymer ?
#
loop_
_entity_poly.entity_id
_entity_poly.type
_entity_poly.pdbx_seq_one_letter_code
_entity_poly.pdbx_strand_id
1 'polypeptide(L)'
;MIHNDDLNDPLGENHVGTSAQNPLRSDAFDKTDEEKIALIKKDVESILVTLGMDLTDDSLKGTPNRVAKMFVKEIFGGLHPNKKPNSSTFENHYKYGEMLVEKNITIYSTCEHHLLPIVGRAHVAYISSGTVVGLSKMNRLVDYFAKRPQVQERLTMQIVQELQKVLKTEDVACVIDAKHLCVNSRGIRDIESSTVTAEFGGKFKEEKTRREFLDYIKLDTTF
;
A
#
# COMPACT_ATOMS: atom_id res chain seq x y z
N MET A 1 -38.04 6.63 -22.63
CA MET A 1 -37.66 7.93 -22.03
C MET A 1 -36.53 7.63 -21.08
N ILE A 2 -35.32 8.04 -21.47
CA ILE A 2 -34.08 7.78 -20.74
C ILE A 2 -34.02 8.86 -19.66
N HIS A 3 -34.13 8.48 -18.39
CA HIS A 3 -33.91 9.40 -17.28
C HIS A 3 -32.42 9.71 -17.18
N ASN A 4 -32.12 10.99 -17.33
CA ASN A 4 -30.80 11.55 -17.53
C ASN A 4 -30.34 12.20 -16.21
N ASP A 5 -30.23 11.40 -15.15
CA ASP A 5 -29.77 11.84 -13.82
C ASP A 5 -28.31 11.39 -13.50
N ASP A 6 -27.59 10.83 -14.47
CA ASP A 6 -26.18 10.42 -14.32
C ASP A 6 -25.17 11.55 -14.64
N LEU A 7 -25.58 12.82 -14.50
CA LEU A 7 -24.75 13.99 -14.75
C LEU A 7 -24.80 14.94 -13.56
N ASN A 8 -24.36 14.48 -12.40
CA ASN A 8 -23.81 15.33 -11.35
C ASN A 8 -22.94 14.50 -10.38
N ASP A 9 -21.74 14.17 -10.82
CA ASP A 9 -20.58 14.17 -9.91
C ASP A 9 -19.49 15.08 -10.48
N PRO A 10 -19.70 16.41 -10.45
CA PRO A 10 -18.61 17.33 -10.64
C PRO A 10 -17.94 17.45 -9.26
N LEU A 11 -16.73 16.90 -9.09
CA LEU A 11 -15.87 17.08 -7.91
C LEU A 11 -16.05 16.08 -6.74
N GLY A 12 -16.08 14.78 -7.04
CA GLY A 12 -15.86 13.71 -6.05
C GLY A 12 -14.51 13.84 -5.33
N GLU A 13 -14.55 14.53 -4.20
CA GLU A 13 -13.53 14.67 -3.15
C GLU A 13 -12.15 15.17 -3.59
N ASN A 14 -11.95 16.49 -3.44
CA ASN A 14 -10.62 17.10 -3.40
C ASN A 14 -9.71 16.31 -2.44
N HIS A 15 -8.82 15.51 -3.02
CA HIS A 15 -7.71 14.83 -2.36
C HIS A 15 -6.75 15.85 -1.75
N VAL A 16 -7.12 16.45 -0.62
CA VAL A 16 -6.14 17.07 0.28
C VAL A 16 -5.53 15.96 1.14
N GLY A 17 -4.92 14.99 0.45
CA GLY A 17 -4.13 13.92 1.05
C GLY A 17 -2.71 14.40 1.35
N THR A 18 -2.56 15.51 2.08
CA THR A 18 -1.23 16.01 2.48
C THR A 18 -0.62 15.25 3.65
N SER A 19 -1.37 14.32 4.24
CA SER A 19 -0.91 13.53 5.38
C SER A 19 -0.36 12.17 4.95
N ALA A 20 0.88 11.89 5.33
CA ALA A 20 1.48 10.56 5.25
C ALA A 20 0.90 9.58 6.30
N GLN A 21 -0.12 9.96 7.08
CA GLN A 21 -0.80 9.08 8.02
C GLN A 21 -2.13 8.61 7.45
N ASN A 22 -2.44 7.31 7.59
CA ASN A 22 -3.78 6.82 7.27
C ASN A 22 -4.79 7.42 8.27
N PRO A 23 -5.99 7.79 7.83
CA PRO A 23 -7.01 8.41 8.70
C PRO A 23 -7.60 7.37 9.65
N LEU A 24 -7.02 7.23 10.83
CA LEU A 24 -7.50 6.35 11.89
C LEU A 24 -8.28 7.16 12.94
N ARG A 25 -9.37 6.57 13.45
CA ARG A 25 -10.07 7.08 14.63
C ARG A 25 -9.21 6.89 15.88
N SER A 26 -9.44 7.72 16.90
CA SER A 26 -8.75 7.62 18.20
C SER A 26 -8.98 6.28 18.92
N ASP A 27 -10.14 5.65 18.67
CA ASP A 27 -10.58 4.38 19.28
C ASP A 27 -10.41 3.16 18.33
N ALA A 28 -9.59 3.28 17.28
CA ALA A 28 -9.47 2.27 16.22
C ALA A 28 -9.04 0.86 16.72
N PHE A 29 -8.46 0.77 17.91
CA PHE A 29 -7.93 -0.46 18.50
C PHE A 29 -8.61 -0.88 19.82
N ASP A 30 -9.73 -0.25 20.19
CA ASP A 30 -10.48 -0.58 21.42
C ASP A 30 -11.17 -1.95 21.31
N LYS A 31 -11.52 -2.35 20.08
CA LYS A 31 -12.12 -3.66 19.79
C LYS A 31 -11.05 -4.70 19.46
N THR A 32 -11.20 -5.88 20.06
CA THR A 32 -10.44 -7.08 19.70
C THR A 32 -10.68 -7.49 18.24
N ASP A 33 -9.75 -8.26 17.68
CA ASP A 33 -9.90 -8.79 16.33
C ASP A 33 -11.16 -9.66 16.20
N GLU A 34 -11.47 -10.45 17.23
CA GLU A 34 -12.66 -11.32 17.28
C GLU A 34 -13.96 -10.51 17.26
N GLU A 35 -14.05 -9.41 18.01
CA GLU A 35 -15.20 -8.49 17.96
C GLU A 35 -15.34 -7.83 16.59
N LYS A 36 -14.24 -7.36 15.99
CA LYS A 36 -14.25 -6.77 14.65
C LYS A 36 -14.74 -7.78 13.61
N ILE A 37 -14.25 -9.01 13.67
CA ILE A 37 -14.68 -10.09 12.76
C ILE A 37 -16.18 -10.38 12.92
N ALA A 38 -16.69 -10.47 14.15
CA ALA A 38 -18.10 -10.74 14.39
C ALA A 38 -19.02 -9.63 13.82
N LEU A 39 -18.63 -8.37 14.01
CA LEU A 39 -19.37 -7.21 13.49
C LEU A 39 -19.33 -7.17 11.95
N ILE A 40 -18.14 -7.20 11.35
CA ILE A 40 -17.98 -7.15 9.89
C ILE A 40 -18.67 -8.33 9.22
N LYS A 41 -18.61 -9.53 9.81
CA LYS A 41 -19.32 -10.70 9.28
C LYS A 41 -20.82 -10.41 9.14
N LYS A 42 -21.45 -9.83 10.16
CA LYS A 42 -22.88 -9.49 10.14
C LYS A 42 -23.19 -8.46 9.05
N ASP A 43 -22.31 -7.48 8.87
CA ASP A 43 -22.49 -6.44 7.84
C ASP A 43 -22.34 -7.02 6.43
N VAL A 44 -21.37 -7.91 6.19
CA VAL A 44 -21.20 -8.59 4.90
C VAL A 44 -22.37 -9.52 4.61
N GLU A 45 -22.88 -10.22 5.62
CA GLU A 45 -24.11 -11.03 5.49
C GLU A 45 -25.30 -10.15 5.04
N SER A 46 -25.48 -9.01 5.70
CA SER A 46 -26.51 -8.03 5.32
C SER A 46 -26.35 -7.55 3.87
N ILE A 47 -25.12 -7.23 3.44
CA ILE A 47 -24.83 -6.83 2.06
C ILE A 47 -25.23 -7.94 1.08
N LEU A 48 -24.82 -9.19 1.31
CA LEU A 48 -25.10 -10.30 0.41
C LEU A 48 -26.60 -10.61 0.32
N VAL A 49 -27.31 -10.63 1.45
CA VAL A 49 -28.78 -10.81 1.46
C VAL A 49 -29.48 -9.67 0.73
N THR A 50 -29.03 -8.42 0.93
CA THR A 50 -29.58 -7.25 0.24
C THR A 50 -29.39 -7.34 -1.28
N LEU A 51 -28.29 -7.94 -1.74
CA LEU A 51 -28.04 -8.25 -3.15
C LEU A 51 -28.87 -9.43 -3.68
N GLY A 52 -29.67 -10.10 -2.83
CA GLY A 52 -30.48 -11.26 -3.19
C GLY A 52 -29.72 -12.58 -3.24
N MET A 53 -28.54 -12.66 -2.63
CA MET A 53 -27.72 -13.88 -2.60
C MET A 53 -28.29 -14.91 -1.63
N ASP A 54 -28.36 -16.18 -2.04
CA ASP A 54 -28.77 -17.29 -1.17
C ASP A 54 -27.61 -17.76 -0.28
N LEU A 55 -27.68 -17.45 1.01
CA LEU A 55 -26.67 -17.85 1.99
C LEU A 55 -26.89 -19.25 2.57
N THR A 56 -27.90 -19.99 2.10
CA THR A 56 -28.03 -21.42 2.38
C THR A 56 -27.14 -22.28 1.49
N ASP A 57 -26.68 -21.72 0.36
CA ASP A 57 -25.72 -22.35 -0.55
C ASP A 57 -24.39 -22.69 0.15
N ASP A 58 -23.88 -23.89 -0.10
CA ASP A 58 -22.69 -24.42 0.56
C ASP A 58 -21.41 -23.64 0.25
N SER A 59 -21.32 -23.03 -0.93
CA SER A 59 -20.18 -22.22 -1.35
C SER A 59 -20.20 -20.84 -0.68
N LEU A 60 -21.38 -20.21 -0.61
CA LEU A 60 -21.54 -18.83 -0.16
C LEU A 60 -21.74 -18.67 1.35
N LYS A 61 -22.30 -19.65 2.06
CA LYS A 61 -22.57 -19.57 3.51
C LYS A 61 -21.35 -19.16 4.35
N GLY A 62 -20.14 -19.49 3.88
CA GLY A 62 -18.88 -19.13 4.53
C GLY A 62 -18.31 -17.75 4.16
N THR A 63 -18.82 -17.10 3.10
CA THR A 63 -18.26 -15.86 2.54
C THR A 63 -18.20 -14.72 3.53
N PRO A 64 -19.26 -14.41 4.31
CA PRO A 64 -19.20 -13.31 5.29
C PRO A 64 -18.04 -13.44 6.28
N ASN A 65 -17.80 -14.65 6.77
CA ASN A 65 -16.70 -14.92 7.69
C ASN A 65 -15.32 -14.84 7.00
N ARG A 66 -15.20 -15.30 5.75
CA ARG A 66 -13.95 -15.18 4.98
C ARG A 66 -13.60 -13.72 4.72
N VAL A 67 -14.56 -12.89 4.31
CA VAL A 67 -14.36 -11.46 4.07
C VAL A 67 -13.96 -10.74 5.37
N ALA A 68 -14.66 -11.02 6.48
CA ALA A 68 -14.34 -10.42 7.77
C ALA A 68 -12.91 -10.79 8.25
N LYS A 69 -12.53 -12.07 8.13
CA LYS A 69 -11.17 -12.51 8.45
C LYS A 69 -10.11 -11.88 7.55
N MET A 70 -10.37 -11.81 6.25
CA MET A 70 -9.49 -11.17 5.28
C MET A 70 -9.21 -9.72 5.66
N PHE A 71 -10.25 -8.93 5.96
CA PHE A 71 -10.09 -7.53 6.38
C PHE A 71 -9.29 -7.40 7.68
N VAL A 72 -9.65 -8.15 8.72
CA VAL A 72 -9.05 -7.96 10.06
C VAL A 72 -7.65 -8.59 10.18
N LYS A 73 -7.48 -9.82 9.68
CA LYS A 73 -6.28 -10.62 9.92
C LYS A 73 -5.26 -10.56 8.79
N GLU A 74 -5.67 -10.16 7.57
CA GLU A 74 -4.84 -10.25 6.38
C GLU A 74 -4.58 -8.86 5.76
N ILE A 75 -5.46 -8.38 4.87
CA ILE A 75 -5.15 -7.29 3.94
C ILE A 75 -5.11 -5.90 4.59
N PHE A 76 -5.68 -5.72 5.78
CA PHE A 76 -5.55 -4.47 6.56
C PHE A 76 -4.72 -4.63 7.84
N GLY A 77 -3.94 -5.71 7.94
CA GLY A 77 -3.08 -5.94 9.10
C GLY A 77 -2.06 -4.82 9.33
N GLY A 78 -1.66 -4.11 8.28
CA GLY A 78 -0.74 -2.98 8.33
C GLY A 78 -1.25 -1.76 9.11
N LEU A 79 -2.55 -1.70 9.42
CA LEU A 79 -3.10 -0.67 10.30
C LEU A 79 -2.62 -0.82 11.75
N HIS A 80 -2.33 -2.05 12.19
CA HIS A 80 -1.94 -2.31 13.57
C HIS A 80 -0.46 -1.94 13.81
N PRO A 81 -0.17 -0.99 14.72
CA PRO A 81 1.21 -0.56 14.98
C PRO A 81 2.13 -1.68 15.46
N ASN A 82 1.60 -2.68 16.17
CA ASN A 82 2.37 -3.83 16.66
C ASN A 82 2.80 -4.82 15.55
N LYS A 83 2.20 -4.75 14.36
CA LYS A 83 2.59 -5.57 13.20
C LYS A 83 3.71 -4.91 12.39
N LYS A 84 4.15 -3.71 12.76
CA LYS A 84 5.28 -3.02 12.12
C LYS A 84 6.55 -3.88 12.27
N PRO A 85 7.30 -4.13 11.18
CA PRO A 85 8.49 -4.95 11.25
C PRO A 85 9.57 -4.30 12.12
N ASN A 86 10.26 -5.11 12.93
CA ASN A 86 11.41 -4.65 13.72
C ASN A 86 12.48 -4.03 12.81
N SER A 87 12.98 -2.87 13.22
CA SER A 87 14.06 -2.12 12.59
C SER A 87 15.43 -2.75 12.89
N SER A 88 15.65 -3.99 12.48
CA SER A 88 16.97 -4.61 12.59
C SER A 88 17.93 -3.95 11.60
N THR A 89 18.63 -2.94 12.08
CA THR A 89 19.72 -2.27 11.38
C THR A 89 21.06 -2.75 11.94
N PHE A 90 22.09 -2.74 11.11
CA PHE A 90 23.46 -3.06 11.52
C PHE A 90 24.42 -1.95 11.10
N GLU A 91 25.53 -1.83 11.82
CA GLU A 91 26.59 -0.89 11.49
C GLU A 91 27.19 -1.22 10.12
N ASN A 92 27.41 -0.18 9.31
CA ASN A 92 28.03 -0.31 8.00
C ASN A 92 29.55 -0.51 8.12
N HIS A 93 30.00 -1.67 8.60
CA HIS A 93 31.43 -1.99 8.71
C HIS A 93 32.14 -1.99 7.35
N TYR A 94 31.41 -2.23 6.26
CA TYR A 94 31.92 -2.23 4.90
C TYR A 94 32.21 -0.83 4.36
N LYS A 95 31.74 0.24 5.05
CA LYS A 95 31.80 1.63 4.57
C LYS A 95 31.27 1.79 3.14
N TYR A 96 30.28 0.98 2.77
CA TYR A 96 29.66 1.05 1.45
C TYR A 96 28.87 2.35 1.36
N GLY A 97 29.39 3.30 0.57
CA GLY A 97 28.85 4.67 0.44
C GLY A 97 28.02 4.89 -0.81
N GLU A 98 27.85 3.86 -1.64
CA GLU A 98 27.06 3.93 -2.87
C GLU A 98 25.58 3.68 -2.61
N MET A 99 24.76 3.97 -3.63
CA MET A 99 23.33 3.70 -3.63
C MET A 99 23.05 2.20 -3.55
N LEU A 100 22.19 1.82 -2.61
CA LEU A 100 21.60 0.48 -2.58
C LEU A 100 20.19 0.55 -3.16
N VAL A 101 19.86 -0.37 -4.07
CA VAL A 101 18.52 -0.48 -4.67
C VAL A 101 17.93 -1.87 -4.48
N GLU A 102 16.79 -1.94 -3.80
CA GLU A 102 15.91 -3.12 -3.78
C GLU A 102 14.76 -2.86 -4.76
N LYS A 103 14.80 -3.52 -5.93
CA LYS A 103 13.82 -3.34 -7.01
C LYS A 103 12.87 -4.54 -7.12
N ASN A 104 11.72 -4.30 -7.73
CA ASN A 104 10.70 -5.31 -8.01
C ASN A 104 10.02 -5.90 -6.76
N ILE A 105 9.93 -5.14 -5.67
CA ILE A 105 9.21 -5.54 -4.46
C ILE A 105 7.72 -5.66 -4.81
N THR A 106 7.12 -6.83 -4.64
CA THR A 106 5.69 -7.03 -4.93
C THR A 106 4.82 -6.17 -4.00
N ILE A 107 3.86 -5.45 -4.58
CA ILE A 107 2.82 -4.73 -3.84
C ILE A 107 1.46 -5.39 -4.12
N TYR A 108 0.80 -5.77 -3.02
CA TYR A 108 -0.65 -5.99 -2.97
C TYR A 108 -1.22 -5.04 -1.92
N SER A 109 -2.00 -4.06 -2.37
CA SER A 109 -2.68 -3.10 -1.52
C SER A 109 -4.15 -3.01 -1.90
N THR A 110 -4.88 -2.05 -1.34
CA THR A 110 -6.32 -1.88 -1.54
C THR A 110 -6.63 -0.40 -1.62
N CYS A 111 -7.24 0.05 -2.72
CA CYS A 111 -7.66 1.43 -2.88
C CYS A 111 -8.73 1.76 -1.85
N GLU A 112 -8.52 2.80 -1.04
CA GLU A 112 -9.44 3.11 0.06
C GLU A 112 -10.83 3.56 -0.41
N HIS A 113 -10.95 4.13 -1.61
CA HIS A 113 -12.22 4.65 -2.12
C HIS A 113 -13.21 3.56 -2.52
N HIS A 114 -12.71 2.38 -2.91
CA HIS A 114 -13.55 1.30 -3.46
C HIS A 114 -13.28 -0.06 -2.82
N LEU A 115 -12.29 -0.16 -1.94
CA LEU A 115 -11.80 -1.40 -1.35
C LEU A 115 -11.44 -2.47 -2.40
N LEU A 116 -10.97 -2.01 -3.57
CA LEU A 116 -10.52 -2.86 -4.67
C LEU A 116 -8.99 -2.95 -4.72
N PRO A 117 -8.41 -4.06 -5.21
CA PRO A 117 -6.97 -4.26 -5.18
C PRO A 117 -6.17 -3.19 -5.93
N ILE A 118 -5.01 -2.86 -5.38
CA ILE A 118 -3.91 -2.18 -6.06
C ILE A 118 -2.79 -3.22 -6.17
N VAL A 119 -2.32 -3.49 -7.39
CA VAL A 119 -1.31 -4.52 -7.64
C VAL A 119 -0.16 -3.91 -8.42
N GLY A 120 1.06 -4.03 -7.91
CA GLY A 120 2.20 -3.36 -8.52
C GLY A 120 3.56 -3.78 -8.00
N ARG A 121 4.55 -2.93 -8.27
CA ARG A 121 5.93 -3.07 -7.82
C ARG A 121 6.40 -1.79 -7.13
N ALA A 122 7.09 -1.96 -6.02
CA ALA A 122 7.90 -0.93 -5.40
C ALA A 122 9.38 -1.13 -5.76
N HIS A 123 10.06 -0.01 -5.88
CA HIS A 123 11.51 0.09 -5.99
C HIS A 123 11.96 1.05 -4.91
N VAL A 124 12.85 0.61 -4.04
CA VAL A 124 13.32 1.37 -2.89
C VAL A 124 14.82 1.52 -3.00
N ALA A 125 15.31 2.73 -2.77
CA ALA A 125 16.74 3.02 -2.74
C ALA A 125 17.11 3.84 -1.51
N TYR A 126 18.35 3.67 -1.03
CA TYR A 126 18.92 4.56 -0.03
C TYR A 126 20.44 4.67 -0.15
N ILE A 127 21.00 5.73 0.43
CA ILE A 127 22.46 5.90 0.62
C ILE A 127 22.74 5.90 2.11
N SER A 128 23.60 4.97 2.56
CA SER A 128 23.90 4.78 3.99
C SER A 128 24.65 5.96 4.58
N SER A 129 24.21 6.42 5.76
CA SER A 129 24.95 7.37 6.63
C SER A 129 25.78 6.65 7.72
N GLY A 130 26.05 5.35 7.55
CA GLY A 130 26.73 4.50 8.54
C GLY A 130 25.86 3.35 9.08
N THR A 131 24.58 3.32 8.72
CA THR A 131 23.63 2.25 9.09
C THR A 131 23.10 1.57 7.82
N VAL A 132 22.96 0.24 7.86
CA VAL A 132 22.41 -0.58 6.77
C VAL A 132 21.18 -1.34 7.28
N VAL A 133 20.16 -1.46 6.42
CA VAL A 133 18.97 -2.26 6.70
C VAL A 133 19.08 -3.63 6.01
N GLY A 134 18.65 -4.69 6.68
CA GLY A 134 18.60 -6.01 6.05
C GLY A 134 17.63 -6.01 4.86
N LEU A 135 18.05 -6.56 3.71
CA LEU A 135 17.28 -6.50 2.45
C LEU A 135 15.81 -6.86 2.62
N SER A 136 15.54 -8.04 3.21
CA SER A 136 14.17 -8.51 3.47
C SER A 136 13.30 -7.59 4.32
N LYS A 137 13.88 -6.65 5.08
CA LYS A 137 13.13 -5.69 5.90
C LYS A 137 12.55 -4.56 5.07
N MET A 138 13.18 -4.18 3.96
CA MET A 138 12.57 -3.23 3.02
C MET A 138 11.29 -3.82 2.45
N ASN A 139 11.31 -5.08 1.99
CA ASN A 139 10.13 -5.76 1.47
C ASN A 139 9.03 -5.87 2.53
N ARG A 140 9.38 -6.22 3.77
CA ARG A 140 8.41 -6.27 4.89
C ARG A 140 7.83 -4.91 5.24
N LEU A 141 8.61 -3.85 5.11
CA LEU A 141 8.15 -2.50 5.40
C LEU A 141 7.15 -2.02 4.33
N VAL A 142 7.48 -2.26 3.06
CA VAL A 142 6.57 -2.02 1.93
C VAL A 142 5.28 -2.80 2.14
N ASP A 143 5.35 -4.11 2.44
CA ASP A 143 4.17 -4.96 2.71
C ASP A 143 3.34 -4.44 3.90
N TYR A 144 4.00 -4.00 4.98
CA TYR A 144 3.32 -3.43 6.15
C TYR A 144 2.49 -2.18 5.79
N PHE A 145 3.02 -1.26 4.99
CA PHE A 145 2.24 -0.10 4.57
C PHE A 145 1.23 -0.43 3.47
N ALA A 146 1.54 -1.38 2.58
CA ALA A 146 0.62 -1.82 1.53
C ALA A 146 -0.63 -2.51 2.10
N LYS A 147 -0.53 -3.18 3.25
CA LYS A 147 -1.65 -3.84 3.95
C LYS A 147 -2.55 -2.88 4.72
N ARG A 148 -3.05 -1.85 4.03
CA ARG A 148 -3.99 -0.85 4.51
C ARG A 148 -4.94 -0.46 3.36
N PRO A 149 -6.11 0.12 3.65
CA PRO A 149 -6.77 0.99 2.67
C PRO A 149 -5.82 2.15 2.36
N GLN A 150 -5.51 2.36 1.08
CA GLN A 150 -4.47 3.28 0.64
C GLN A 150 -4.86 4.19 -0.51
N VAL A 151 -4.09 5.28 -0.57
CA VAL A 151 -3.80 6.12 -1.73
C VAL A 151 -2.32 5.88 -2.09
N GLN A 152 -2.00 5.70 -3.37
CA GLN A 152 -0.66 5.26 -3.79
C GLN A 152 0.43 6.29 -3.45
N GLU A 153 0.10 7.57 -3.57
CA GLU A 153 0.93 8.71 -3.19
C GLU A 153 1.30 8.63 -1.71
N ARG A 154 0.30 8.41 -0.84
CA ARG A 154 0.50 8.25 0.61
C ARG A 154 1.38 7.04 0.93
N LEU A 155 1.11 5.90 0.28
CA LEU A 155 1.91 4.68 0.44
C LEU A 155 3.39 4.96 0.12
N THR A 156 3.66 5.68 -0.96
CA THR A 156 5.02 6.04 -1.40
C THR A 156 5.72 6.92 -0.35
N MET A 157 5.03 7.95 0.14
CA MET A 157 5.55 8.84 1.19
C MET A 157 5.83 8.09 2.50
N GLN A 158 4.93 7.19 2.91
CA GLN A 158 5.07 6.39 4.13
C GLN A 158 6.33 5.53 4.13
N ILE A 159 6.61 4.87 3.00
CA ILE A 159 7.78 4.02 2.85
C ILE A 159 9.05 4.84 2.99
N VAL A 160 9.16 5.98 2.29
CA VAL A 160 10.34 6.85 2.36
C VAL A 160 10.55 7.39 3.77
N GLN A 161 9.53 8.02 4.36
CA GLN A 161 9.64 8.64 5.68
C GLN A 161 10.01 7.63 6.77
N GLU A 162 9.49 6.41 6.69
CA GLU A 162 9.80 5.38 7.67
C GLU A 162 11.23 4.83 7.51
N LEU A 163 11.68 4.63 6.27
CA LEU A 163 13.06 4.25 6.00
C LEU A 163 14.05 5.33 6.43
N GLN A 164 13.74 6.61 6.20
CA GLN A 164 14.59 7.71 6.66
C GLN A 164 14.78 7.67 8.18
N LYS A 165 13.70 7.41 8.94
CA LYS A 165 13.76 7.24 10.40
C LYS A 165 14.59 6.04 10.82
N VAL A 166 14.36 4.88 10.19
CA VAL A 166 15.04 3.62 10.53
C VAL A 166 16.55 3.70 10.21
N LEU A 167 16.90 4.25 9.05
CA LEU A 167 18.27 4.34 8.55
C LEU A 167 19.03 5.56 9.08
N LYS A 168 18.33 6.54 9.69
CA LYS A 168 18.88 7.82 10.13
C LYS A 168 19.60 8.56 9.00
N THR A 169 18.95 8.63 7.84
CA THR A 169 19.42 9.34 6.65
C THR A 169 18.25 9.94 5.92
N GLU A 170 18.42 11.13 5.34
CA GLU A 170 17.42 11.70 4.44
C GLU A 170 17.50 11.10 3.04
N ASP A 171 18.62 10.45 2.71
CA ASP A 171 18.93 9.90 1.40
C ASP A 171 18.19 8.57 1.17
N VAL A 172 16.89 8.66 0.91
CA VAL A 172 16.00 7.53 0.60
C VAL A 172 15.09 7.92 -0.57
N ALA A 173 14.79 6.97 -1.45
CA ALA A 173 13.80 7.14 -2.50
C ALA A 173 12.89 5.91 -2.64
N CYS A 174 11.67 6.14 -3.11
CA CYS A 174 10.75 5.07 -3.50
C CYS A 174 10.05 5.45 -4.80
N VAL A 175 9.94 4.49 -5.72
CA VAL A 175 9.08 4.55 -6.90
C VAL A 175 8.12 3.37 -6.83
N ILE A 176 6.83 3.62 -7.05
CA ILE A 176 5.80 2.59 -7.15
C ILE A 176 5.13 2.69 -8.51
N ASP A 177 5.03 1.58 -9.22
CA ASP A 177 4.20 1.43 -10.43
C ASP A 177 3.14 0.36 -10.15
N ALA A 178 1.86 0.73 -10.23
CA ALA A 178 0.76 -0.16 -9.89
C ALA A 178 -0.48 0.02 -10.77
N LYS A 179 -1.18 -1.09 -10.98
CA LYS A 179 -2.53 -1.12 -11.55
C LYS A 179 -3.57 -1.01 -10.45
N HIS A 180 -4.62 -0.24 -10.72
CA HIS A 180 -5.72 0.03 -9.80
C HIS A 180 -6.98 -0.64 -10.29
N LEU A 181 -7.46 -1.69 -9.62
CA LEU A 181 -8.65 -2.41 -10.11
C LEU A 181 -9.92 -1.55 -10.04
N CYS A 182 -9.93 -0.48 -9.25
CA CYS A 182 -11.01 0.51 -9.29
C CYS A 182 -11.09 1.30 -10.62
N VAL A 183 -10.02 1.35 -11.40
CA VAL A 183 -9.94 1.92 -12.76
C VAL A 183 -10.08 0.82 -13.82
N ASN A 184 -9.43 -0.33 -13.59
CA ASN A 184 -9.32 -1.38 -14.60
C ASN A 184 -10.57 -2.28 -14.72
N SER A 185 -11.28 -2.60 -13.62
CA SER A 185 -12.38 -3.58 -13.64
C SER A 185 -13.78 -2.97 -13.58
N ARG A 186 -13.89 -1.66 -13.29
CA ARG A 186 -15.16 -0.93 -13.20
C ARG A 186 -15.00 0.50 -13.70
N GLY A 187 -16.11 1.23 -13.80
CA GLY A 187 -16.09 2.61 -14.30
C GLY A 187 -15.56 2.67 -15.73
N ILE A 188 -14.42 3.32 -15.94
CA ILE A 188 -13.77 3.49 -17.25
C ILE A 188 -13.21 2.19 -17.83
N ARG A 189 -12.89 1.20 -16.99
CA ARG A 189 -12.41 -0.15 -17.39
C ARG A 189 -11.14 -0.13 -18.26
N ASP A 190 -10.19 0.75 -17.96
CA ASP A 190 -8.91 0.81 -18.67
C ASP A 190 -7.97 -0.27 -18.14
N ILE A 191 -7.79 -1.33 -18.93
CA ILE A 191 -6.98 -2.48 -18.54
C ILE A 191 -5.47 -2.26 -18.75
N GLU A 192 -5.09 -1.31 -19.60
CA GLU A 192 -3.70 -1.08 -20.00
C GLU A 192 -2.99 -0.16 -19.02
N SER A 193 -3.69 0.86 -18.53
CA SER A 193 -3.10 1.88 -17.66
C SER A 193 -2.47 1.33 -16.38
N SER A 194 -1.42 2.00 -15.94
CA SER A 194 -0.83 1.91 -14.61
C SER A 194 -0.51 3.32 -14.09
N THR A 195 -0.36 3.46 -12.78
CA THR A 195 -0.03 4.72 -12.12
C THR A 195 1.34 4.62 -11.49
N VAL A 196 2.20 5.60 -11.79
CA VAL A 196 3.54 5.70 -11.22
C VAL A 196 3.60 6.86 -10.23
N THR A 197 4.05 6.59 -9.01
CA THR A 197 4.32 7.59 -7.97
C THR A 197 5.76 7.48 -7.51
N ALA A 198 6.34 8.61 -7.09
CA ALA A 198 7.70 8.66 -6.59
C ALA A 198 7.84 9.64 -5.43
N GLU A 199 8.67 9.30 -4.46
CA GLU A 199 9.10 10.18 -3.37
C GLU A 199 10.62 10.14 -3.29
N PHE A 200 11.26 11.32 -3.30
CA PHE A 200 12.72 11.46 -3.31
C PHE A 200 13.19 12.30 -2.11
N GLY A 201 13.95 11.68 -1.22
CA GLY A 201 14.58 12.30 -0.06
C GLY A 201 16.07 12.60 -0.29
N GLY A 202 16.58 13.63 0.41
CA GLY A 202 18.01 13.95 0.43
C GLY A 202 18.64 14.07 -0.96
N LYS A 203 19.77 13.39 -1.16
CA LYS A 203 20.52 13.33 -2.43
C LYS A 203 19.70 12.86 -3.62
N PHE A 204 18.63 12.08 -3.43
CA PHE A 204 17.76 11.66 -4.54
C PHE A 204 16.96 12.82 -5.15
N LYS A 205 16.94 14.00 -4.52
CA LYS A 205 16.41 15.23 -5.14
C LYS A 205 17.36 15.81 -6.20
N GLU A 206 18.64 15.46 -6.14
CA GLU A 206 19.64 15.85 -7.14
C GLU A 206 19.44 15.05 -8.42
N GLU A 207 19.50 15.72 -9.57
CA GLU A 207 19.18 15.12 -10.87
C GLU A 207 20.06 13.92 -11.20
N LYS A 208 21.36 13.99 -10.89
CA LYS A 208 22.31 12.92 -11.19
C LYS A 208 21.95 11.63 -10.45
N THR A 209 21.80 11.70 -9.12
CA THR A 209 21.44 10.55 -8.27
C THR A 209 20.04 10.03 -8.61
N ARG A 210 19.09 10.93 -8.90
CA ARG A 210 17.74 10.53 -9.33
C ARG A 210 17.78 9.73 -10.63
N ARG A 211 18.52 10.20 -11.64
CA ARG A 211 18.65 9.50 -12.93
C ARG A 211 19.30 8.13 -12.76
N GLU A 212 20.38 8.05 -11.97
CA GLU A 212 21.05 6.79 -11.65
C GLU A 212 20.07 5.76 -11.04
N PHE A 213 19.27 6.15 -10.04
CA PHE A 213 18.24 5.28 -9.47
C PHE A 213 17.22 4.82 -10.51
N LEU A 214 16.70 5.75 -11.32
CA LEU A 214 15.72 5.44 -12.36
C LEU A 214 16.29 4.51 -13.46
N ASP A 215 17.60 4.54 -13.69
CA ASP A 215 18.25 3.65 -14.64
C ASP A 215 18.47 2.25 -14.04
N TYR A 216 18.79 2.14 -12.74
CA TYR A 216 18.89 0.84 -12.06
C TYR A 216 17.57 0.07 -12.03
N ILE A 217 16.42 0.74 -11.88
CA ILE A 217 15.12 0.05 -11.84
C ILE A 217 14.67 -0.45 -13.22
N LYS A 218 15.21 0.09 -14.31
CA LYS A 218 14.98 -0.40 -15.68
C LYS A 218 15.81 -1.63 -16.03
N LEU A 219 16.81 -1.98 -15.22
CA LEU A 219 17.61 -3.18 -15.46
C LEU A 219 16.72 -4.41 -15.34
N ASP A 220 16.63 -5.19 -16.40
CA ASP A 220 15.95 -6.48 -16.35
C ASP A 220 16.76 -7.48 -15.51
N THR A 221 16.06 -8.33 -14.78
CA THR A 221 16.69 -9.43 -14.03
C THR A 221 16.09 -10.73 -14.51
N THR A 222 16.87 -11.45 -15.31
CA THR A 222 16.57 -12.79 -15.81
C THR A 222 17.45 -13.80 -15.07
N PHE A 223 16.86 -14.89 -14.58
CA PHE A 223 17.56 -15.99 -13.91
C PHE A 223 17.41 -17.28 -14.72
#